data_AF-A0A920R6L7-F1
#
_entry.id   AF-A0A920R6L7-F1
#
_cell.length_a   1.000
_cell.length_b   1.000
_cell.length_c   1.000
_cell.angle_alpha   90.00
_cell.angle_beta   90.00
_cell.angle_gamma   90.00
#
_symmetry.space_group_name_H-M   'P 1'
#
loop_
_entity.id
_entity.type
_entity.pdbx_description
1 polymer ?
#
loop_
_entity_poly.entity_id
_entity_poly.type
_entity_poly.pdbx_seq_one_letter_code
_entity_poly.pdbx_strand_id
1 'polypeptide(L)'
;MLPDMSERYLSSPLFVNIFEESDDEWLVSLWEKVMCRKNKILIAAAVLLSTSLVMNTNAQEELSQEEVNSWFETLSNWGRWGADDQLGTVNLITTETRIAAARLVETGVSVSMAHPILTDEAADNFNPYDHRMTSIGSSPGPWSGDFIGVTYHGYAHSHLDALCHRFQFGTMYNGYSEDEVTEEGCQQLSIAGFGDGIFGRGIVMDFPRLRGIDWLENGTAITPEWLEEWEAEHGITIGSGDIVLIRTGRWPRRDALGPWDLSQNSAGLHASTVAWFKERNIAMIGSDSALDVKPSYVENFPQPVHALVLVALGMPIFDNLDLEAVAEEAVRHGRPEFLFTTAPLRVEGGTGSPLNPIATF
;
A
#
# COMPACT_ATOMS: atom_id res chain seq x y z
N MET A 1 -38.21 -38.70 -19.19
CA MET A 1 -39.16 -38.06 -20.14
C MET A 1 -39.14 -36.56 -19.85
N LEU A 2 -38.62 -35.77 -20.77
CA LEU A 2 -38.72 -34.30 -20.77
C LEU A 2 -40.18 -33.88 -21.10
N PRO A 3 -40.61 -32.65 -20.73
CA PRO A 3 -40.29 -31.52 -21.60
C PRO A 3 -39.80 -30.25 -20.88
N ASP A 4 -39.02 -29.53 -21.68
CA ASP A 4 -38.56 -28.15 -21.66
C ASP A 4 -39.63 -27.11 -21.28
N MET A 5 -39.25 -26.17 -20.42
CA MET A 5 -39.96 -24.91 -20.16
C MET A 5 -38.90 -23.80 -20.02
N SER A 6 -38.55 -23.22 -21.16
CA SER A 6 -37.90 -21.92 -21.29
C SER A 6 -38.86 -20.78 -20.91
N GLU A 7 -38.27 -19.63 -20.55
CA GLU A 7 -38.88 -18.32 -20.24
C GLU A 7 -39.46 -18.12 -18.83
N ARG A 8 -38.69 -17.42 -17.99
CA ARG A 8 -39.15 -16.43 -16.99
C ARG A 8 -37.95 -15.78 -16.29
N TYR A 9 -37.52 -14.60 -16.74
CA TYR A 9 -36.93 -13.60 -15.84
C TYR A 9 -37.34 -12.20 -16.27
N LEU A 10 -37.86 -11.49 -15.27
CA LEU A 10 -38.48 -10.18 -15.31
C LEU A 10 -37.41 -9.10 -15.40
N SER A 11 -37.56 -8.21 -16.38
CA SER A 11 -36.90 -6.90 -16.44
C SER A 11 -37.57 -5.93 -15.46
N SER A 12 -36.78 -5.30 -14.58
CA SER A 12 -37.18 -4.10 -13.84
C SER A 12 -36.09 -3.03 -13.99
N PRO A 13 -36.41 -1.82 -14.50
CA PRO A 13 -35.49 -0.70 -14.61
C PRO A 13 -35.62 0.26 -13.41
N LEU A 14 -34.50 0.84 -12.98
CA LEU A 14 -34.48 2.02 -12.10
C LEU A 14 -33.32 2.92 -12.54
N PHE A 15 -33.54 4.23 -12.41
CA PHE A 15 -32.71 5.38 -12.81
C PHE A 15 -32.87 5.89 -14.24
N VAL A 16 -34.03 6.51 -14.52
CA VAL A 16 -34.07 7.87 -15.10
C VAL A 16 -35.30 8.57 -14.52
N ASN A 17 -35.11 9.62 -13.72
CA ASN A 17 -36.21 10.51 -13.38
C ASN A 17 -35.71 11.89 -12.93
N ILE A 18 -35.41 12.79 -13.87
CA ILE A 18 -35.56 14.24 -13.69
C ILE A 18 -35.99 14.80 -15.05
N PHE A 19 -37.01 15.67 -15.02
CA PHE A 19 -37.67 16.38 -16.14
C PHE A 19 -38.94 15.75 -16.72
N GLU A 20 -40.04 15.82 -15.95
CA GLU A 20 -41.39 15.92 -16.48
C GLU A 20 -42.08 17.10 -15.77
N GLU A 21 -42.26 18.21 -16.50
CA GLU A 21 -43.40 19.17 -16.44
C GLU A 21 -42.99 20.47 -17.14
N SER A 22 -43.20 20.56 -18.46
CA SER A 22 -43.54 21.82 -19.14
C SER A 22 -44.02 21.53 -20.58
N ASP A 23 -45.32 21.69 -20.83
CA ASP A 23 -45.90 21.74 -22.17
C ASP A 23 -45.56 23.08 -22.83
N ASP A 24 -44.56 23.11 -23.72
CA ASP A 24 -44.30 24.28 -24.57
C ASP A 24 -43.84 23.85 -25.99
N GLU A 25 -44.80 23.74 -26.91
CA GLU A 25 -44.63 23.41 -28.34
C GLU A 25 -43.79 24.44 -29.14
N TRP A 26 -43.27 25.49 -28.50
CA TRP A 26 -42.40 26.49 -29.14
C TRP A 26 -40.92 26.08 -29.17
N LEU A 27 -40.44 25.26 -28.22
CA LEU A 27 -39.02 24.92 -28.10
C LEU A 27 -38.55 23.88 -29.14
N VAL A 28 -39.45 22.99 -29.59
CA VAL A 28 -39.16 21.97 -30.61
C VAL A 28 -39.00 22.60 -32.00
N SER A 29 -39.77 23.65 -32.31
CA SER A 29 -39.67 24.40 -33.58
C SER A 29 -38.36 25.19 -33.73
N LEU A 30 -37.70 25.56 -32.63
CA LEU A 30 -36.45 26.32 -32.66
C LEU A 30 -35.25 25.39 -32.87
N TRP A 31 -35.34 24.15 -32.37
CA TRP A 31 -34.34 23.10 -32.53
C TRP A 31 -34.23 22.58 -33.97
N GLU A 32 -35.37 22.39 -34.66
CA GLU A 32 -35.37 21.90 -36.05
C GLU A 32 -34.89 22.93 -37.07
N LYS A 33 -34.97 24.23 -36.76
CA LYS A 33 -34.57 25.32 -37.68
C LYS A 33 -33.11 25.76 -37.58
N VAL A 34 -32.40 25.41 -36.50
CA VAL A 34 -30.97 25.76 -36.32
C VAL A 34 -30.03 24.66 -36.84
N MET A 35 -30.53 23.44 -37.07
CA MET A 35 -29.75 22.32 -37.61
C MET A 35 -29.78 22.27 -39.16
N CYS A 36 -29.43 23.39 -39.80
CA CYS A 36 -29.15 23.39 -41.23
C CYS A 36 -27.76 22.77 -41.49
N ARG A 37 -27.71 21.80 -42.41
CA ARG A 37 -26.54 21.04 -42.88
C ARG A 37 -25.27 21.91 -43.04
N LYS A 38 -24.40 21.96 -42.03
CA LYS A 38 -22.95 22.22 -42.21
C LYS A 38 -22.02 21.93 -41.02
N ASN A 39 -22.51 21.58 -39.83
CA ASN A 39 -21.65 21.43 -38.64
C ASN A 39 -21.54 20.02 -38.03
N LYS A 40 -21.83 18.94 -38.78
CA LYS A 40 -21.61 17.56 -38.26
C LYS A 40 -20.14 17.15 -38.18
N ILE A 41 -19.22 17.89 -38.80
CA ILE A 41 -17.78 17.61 -38.75
C ILE A 41 -17.10 18.35 -37.58
N LEU A 42 -17.67 19.46 -37.09
CA LEU A 42 -17.09 20.26 -36.02
C LEU A 42 -17.42 19.73 -34.61
N ILE A 43 -18.55 19.04 -34.41
CA ILE A 43 -18.91 18.50 -33.09
C ILE A 43 -18.25 17.14 -32.84
N ALA A 44 -18.03 16.32 -33.88
CA ALA A 44 -17.20 15.12 -33.75
C ALA A 44 -15.73 15.48 -33.43
N ALA A 45 -15.21 16.57 -34.01
CA ALA A 45 -13.90 17.10 -33.65
C ALA A 45 -13.86 17.69 -32.24
N ALA A 46 -14.92 18.34 -31.75
CA ALA A 46 -14.95 18.89 -30.39
C ALA A 46 -15.06 17.80 -29.31
N VAL A 47 -15.79 16.70 -29.56
CA VAL A 47 -15.88 15.56 -28.63
C VAL A 47 -14.62 14.69 -28.69
N LEU A 48 -13.96 14.60 -29.84
CA LEU A 48 -12.63 13.96 -29.95
C LEU A 48 -11.48 14.86 -29.46
N LEU A 49 -11.65 16.19 -29.40
CA LEU A 49 -10.66 17.10 -28.81
C LEU A 49 -10.83 17.26 -27.28
N SER A 50 -12.01 17.03 -26.72
CA SER A 50 -12.20 17.07 -25.25
C SER A 50 -11.76 15.78 -24.55
N THR A 51 -11.63 14.66 -25.26
CA THR A 51 -11.07 13.40 -24.72
C THR A 51 -9.57 13.24 -24.93
N SER A 52 -8.88 14.23 -25.50
CA SER A 52 -7.44 14.19 -25.76
C SER A 52 -6.65 15.28 -25.02
N LEU A 53 -7.30 15.96 -24.08
CA LEU A 53 -6.68 16.95 -23.19
C LEU A 53 -6.73 16.50 -21.72
N VAL A 54 -6.48 15.21 -21.48
CA VAL A 54 -5.76 14.78 -20.27
C VAL A 54 -4.43 14.21 -20.76
N MET A 55 -3.66 15.06 -21.44
CA MET A 55 -2.23 14.81 -21.58
C MET A 55 -1.64 15.06 -20.21
N ASN A 56 -1.41 13.95 -19.51
CA ASN A 56 -0.34 13.68 -18.58
C ASN A 56 0.73 14.80 -18.53
N THR A 57 0.49 15.84 -17.74
CA THR A 57 1.50 16.83 -17.36
C THR A 57 1.86 16.59 -15.90
N ASN A 58 2.50 15.45 -15.65
CA ASN A 58 3.66 15.40 -14.79
C ASN A 58 4.63 14.49 -15.53
N ALA A 59 5.54 15.10 -16.30
CA ALA A 59 6.76 14.40 -16.64
C ALA A 59 7.39 14.05 -15.29
N GLN A 60 7.31 12.79 -14.91
CA GLN A 60 7.81 12.33 -13.62
C GLN A 60 9.30 12.65 -13.57
N GLU A 61 9.70 13.42 -12.58
CA GLU A 61 11.04 14.00 -12.52
C GLU A 61 12.06 12.90 -12.22
N GLU A 62 12.97 12.66 -13.16
CA GLU A 62 14.10 11.77 -12.96
C GLU A 62 15.07 12.41 -11.96
N LEU A 63 15.40 11.70 -10.88
CA LEU A 63 16.37 12.15 -9.88
C LEU A 63 17.74 11.55 -10.15
N SER A 64 18.79 12.34 -9.91
CA SER A 64 20.16 11.82 -9.95
C SER A 64 20.46 10.95 -8.73
N GLN A 65 21.34 9.96 -8.89
CA GLN A 65 21.82 9.17 -7.76
C GLN A 65 22.51 10.04 -6.70
N GLU A 66 23.24 11.07 -7.12
CA GLU A 66 23.95 12.00 -6.21
C GLU A 66 22.97 12.78 -5.33
N GLU A 67 21.87 13.25 -5.90
CA GLU A 67 20.82 13.95 -5.16
C GLU A 67 20.21 13.04 -4.09
N VAL A 68 19.79 11.83 -4.46
CA VAL A 68 19.21 10.86 -3.52
C VAL A 68 20.23 10.42 -2.46
N ASN A 69 21.51 10.28 -2.82
CA ASN A 69 22.57 9.98 -1.86
C ASN A 69 22.72 11.07 -0.80
N SER A 70 22.57 12.35 -1.16
CA SER A 70 22.62 13.46 -0.20
C SER A 70 21.51 13.38 0.87
N TRP A 71 20.37 12.75 0.54
CA TRP A 71 19.24 12.62 1.45
C TRP A 71 19.49 11.67 2.62
N PHE A 72 20.47 10.76 2.52
CA PHE A 72 20.88 9.94 3.67
C PHE A 72 21.46 10.79 4.80
N GLU A 73 22.01 11.96 4.48
CA GLU A 73 22.47 12.93 5.48
C GLU A 73 21.36 13.92 5.84
N THR A 74 20.71 14.54 4.85
CA THR A 74 19.78 15.65 5.10
C THR A 74 18.46 15.22 5.73
N LEU A 75 17.99 14.00 5.46
CA LEU A 75 16.75 13.45 6.04
C LEU A 75 17.00 12.61 7.28
N SER A 76 18.27 12.37 7.65
CA SER A 76 18.66 11.43 8.71
C SER A 76 17.95 11.67 10.05
N ASN A 77 17.55 10.58 10.70
CA ASN A 77 17.13 10.56 12.10
C ASN A 77 18.23 10.05 13.05
N TRP A 78 19.45 9.82 12.57
CA TRP A 78 20.50 9.24 13.39
C TRP A 78 20.80 10.13 14.61
N GLY A 79 20.95 9.50 15.78
CA GLY A 79 21.12 10.16 17.06
C GLY A 79 19.88 10.86 17.62
N ARG A 80 18.76 10.93 16.89
CA ARG A 80 17.53 11.62 17.35
C ARG A 80 16.99 11.05 18.66
N TRP A 81 17.06 9.73 18.84
CA TRP A 81 16.61 9.04 20.05
C TRP A 81 17.78 8.47 20.88
N GLY A 82 19.01 8.91 20.60
CA GLY A 82 20.23 8.43 21.27
C GLY A 82 21.12 7.58 20.36
N ALA A 83 22.39 7.49 20.72
CA ALA A 83 23.40 6.77 19.92
C ALA A 83 23.21 5.25 19.91
N ASP A 84 22.52 4.71 20.92
CA ASP A 84 22.25 3.27 21.05
C ASP A 84 20.80 2.91 20.69
N ASP A 85 20.05 3.84 20.06
CA ASP A 85 18.67 3.58 19.65
C ASP A 85 18.60 2.55 18.53
N GLN A 86 17.62 1.64 18.67
CA GLN A 86 17.36 0.56 17.73
C GLN A 86 15.91 0.48 17.27
N LEU A 87 15.05 1.39 17.73
CA LEU A 87 13.63 1.40 17.37
C LEU A 87 13.33 2.40 16.26
N GLY A 88 14.18 3.42 16.08
CA GLY A 88 14.01 4.44 15.05
C GLY A 88 12.67 5.16 15.20
N THR A 89 11.94 5.34 14.09
CA THR A 89 10.66 6.08 14.08
C THR A 89 9.56 5.40 14.90
N VAL A 90 9.70 4.14 15.31
CA VAL A 90 8.73 3.49 16.22
C VAL A 90 8.71 4.18 17.60
N ASN A 91 9.78 4.89 17.98
CA ASN A 91 9.78 5.77 19.16
C ASN A 91 8.72 6.90 19.10
N LEU A 92 8.20 7.22 17.92
CA LEU A 92 7.13 8.22 17.73
C LEU A 92 5.75 7.68 18.14
N ILE A 93 5.61 6.36 18.24
CA ILE A 93 4.43 5.72 18.83
C ILE A 93 4.60 5.79 20.35
N THR A 94 4.09 6.86 20.95
CA THR A 94 4.12 7.09 22.41
C THR A 94 2.94 6.42 23.13
N THR A 95 2.93 6.46 24.47
CA THR A 95 1.78 6.05 25.28
C THR A 95 0.52 6.86 24.94
N GLU A 96 0.67 8.16 24.71
CA GLU A 96 -0.43 9.07 24.39
C GLU A 96 -1.05 8.75 23.03
N THR A 97 -0.22 8.55 22.00
CA THR A 97 -0.69 8.18 20.65
C THR A 97 -1.37 6.81 20.64
N ARG A 98 -0.84 5.84 21.41
CA ARG A 98 -1.48 4.53 21.64
C ARG A 98 -2.87 4.65 22.24
N ILE A 99 -3.03 5.46 23.29
CA ILE A 99 -4.35 5.68 23.93
C ILE A 99 -5.31 6.37 22.96
N ALA A 100 -4.84 7.34 22.17
CA ALA A 100 -5.65 8.01 21.17
C ALA A 100 -6.13 7.03 20.08
N ALA A 101 -5.22 6.18 19.56
CA ALA A 101 -5.55 5.16 18.58
C ALA A 101 -6.55 4.13 19.12
N ALA A 102 -6.40 3.69 20.37
CA ALA A 102 -7.33 2.74 20.99
C ALA A 102 -8.77 3.28 21.08
N ARG A 103 -8.94 4.61 21.15
CA ARG A 103 -10.26 5.26 21.16
C ARG A 103 -10.92 5.33 19.78
N LEU A 104 -10.19 4.99 18.71
CA LEU A 104 -10.79 4.86 17.38
C LEU A 104 -11.73 3.65 17.31
N VAL A 105 -11.56 2.63 18.15
CA VAL A 105 -12.42 1.44 18.12
C VAL A 105 -13.82 1.78 18.61
N GLU A 106 -14.79 1.84 17.69
CA GLU A 106 -16.19 2.16 17.95
C GLU A 106 -17.11 0.96 17.75
N THR A 107 -16.77 0.07 16.81
CA THR A 107 -17.63 -1.06 16.43
C THR A 107 -17.06 -2.42 16.79
N GLY A 108 -15.73 -2.50 16.94
CA GLY A 108 -15.01 -3.74 17.19
C GLY A 108 -14.89 -4.64 15.96
N VAL A 109 -15.20 -4.13 14.76
CA VAL A 109 -14.94 -4.85 13.51
C VAL A 109 -13.43 -4.91 13.29
N SER A 110 -12.91 -6.12 13.10
CA SER A 110 -11.49 -6.35 12.81
C SER A 110 -11.32 -6.99 11.45
N VAL A 111 -10.39 -6.45 10.67
CA VAL A 111 -10.00 -6.99 9.35
C VAL A 111 -8.50 -7.25 9.31
N SER A 112 -8.15 -8.40 8.75
CA SER A 112 -6.75 -8.76 8.50
C SER A 112 -6.23 -7.98 7.29
N MET A 113 -4.97 -7.57 7.36
CA MET A 113 -4.24 -6.96 6.25
C MET A 113 -3.10 -7.86 5.75
N ALA A 114 -3.15 -9.15 6.07
CA ALA A 114 -2.21 -10.13 5.55
C ALA A 114 -2.88 -11.05 4.52
N HIS A 115 -2.12 -11.41 3.50
CA HIS A 115 -2.55 -12.43 2.55
C HIS A 115 -2.64 -13.81 3.21
N PRO A 116 -3.57 -14.66 2.75
CA PRO A 116 -3.43 -16.10 2.94
C PRO A 116 -2.05 -16.56 2.48
N ILE A 117 -1.49 -17.54 3.19
CA ILE A 117 -0.18 -18.10 2.86
C ILE A 117 -0.17 -18.61 1.40
N LEU A 118 0.76 -18.07 0.59
CA LEU A 118 0.91 -18.42 -0.82
C LEU A 118 1.92 -19.56 -0.99
N THR A 119 1.44 -20.74 -1.39
CA THR A 119 2.25 -21.97 -1.52
C THR A 119 2.64 -22.30 -2.96
N ASP A 120 2.10 -21.59 -3.94
CA ASP A 120 2.38 -21.83 -5.36
C ASP A 120 3.40 -20.82 -5.89
N GLU A 121 4.36 -21.32 -6.67
CA GLU A 121 5.30 -20.47 -7.41
C GLU A 121 4.55 -19.65 -8.47
N ALA A 122 4.90 -18.37 -8.57
CA ALA A 122 4.33 -17.44 -9.55
C ALA A 122 5.35 -16.37 -9.94
N ALA A 123 5.05 -15.58 -10.98
CA ALA A 123 5.95 -14.52 -11.44
C ALA A 123 6.22 -13.44 -10.37
N ASP A 124 5.34 -13.29 -9.37
CA ASP A 124 5.52 -12.44 -8.19
C ASP A 124 5.84 -13.22 -6.90
N ASN A 125 5.89 -14.55 -6.95
CA ASN A 125 6.16 -15.43 -5.81
C ASN A 125 7.25 -16.45 -6.13
N PHE A 126 8.51 -15.99 -6.07
CA PHE A 126 9.69 -16.82 -6.29
C PHE A 126 10.02 -17.75 -5.10
N ASN A 127 9.49 -17.45 -3.91
CA ASN A 127 9.78 -18.18 -2.67
C ASN A 127 8.46 -18.57 -1.96
N PRO A 128 7.64 -19.47 -2.52
CA PRO A 128 6.40 -19.88 -1.88
C PRO A 128 6.63 -20.45 -0.48
N TYR A 129 5.62 -20.32 0.38
CA TYR A 129 5.62 -21.00 1.67
C TYR A 129 5.64 -22.52 1.48
N ASP A 130 6.44 -23.19 2.30
CA ASP A 130 6.44 -24.62 2.45
C ASP A 130 5.51 -25.01 3.61
N HIS A 131 4.25 -25.31 3.29
CA HIS A 131 3.27 -25.81 4.25
C HIS A 131 3.09 -27.33 4.09
N ARG A 132 3.40 -28.08 5.15
CA ARG A 132 3.32 -29.55 5.15
C ARG A 132 2.68 -30.05 6.43
N MET A 133 1.65 -30.90 6.30
CA MET A 133 1.10 -31.60 7.46
C MET A 133 2.14 -32.58 8.03
N THR A 134 2.44 -32.46 9.32
CA THR A 134 3.29 -33.39 10.08
C THR A 134 2.48 -34.48 10.78
N SER A 135 1.19 -34.25 10.98
CA SER A 135 0.22 -35.27 11.42
C SER A 135 -1.18 -34.97 10.87
N ILE A 136 -1.86 -36.02 10.39
CA ILE A 136 -3.17 -35.94 9.72
C ILE A 136 -4.14 -36.94 10.37
N GLY A 137 -5.42 -36.92 9.96
CA GLY A 137 -6.44 -37.79 10.56
C GLY A 137 -6.19 -39.30 10.48
N SER A 138 -5.32 -39.75 9.58
CA SER A 138 -4.87 -41.15 9.49
C SER A 138 -3.59 -41.46 10.29
N SER A 139 -2.94 -40.45 10.87
CA SER A 139 -1.79 -40.64 11.76
C SER A 139 -2.23 -41.29 13.08
N PRO A 140 -1.35 -42.05 13.77
CA PRO A 140 -1.67 -42.55 15.11
C PRO A 140 -1.90 -41.43 16.12
N GLY A 141 -3.01 -41.49 16.87
CA GLY A 141 -3.36 -40.53 17.93
C GLY A 141 -4.37 -39.45 17.49
N PRO A 142 -4.95 -38.68 18.43
CA PRO A 142 -6.02 -37.73 18.14
C PRO A 142 -5.51 -36.32 17.76
N TRP A 143 -4.37 -36.22 17.08
CA TRP A 143 -3.68 -34.94 16.85
C TRP A 143 -3.45 -34.67 15.36
N SER A 144 -3.59 -33.41 14.97
CA SER A 144 -3.07 -32.86 13.72
C SER A 144 -1.93 -31.90 14.02
N GLY A 145 -1.00 -31.77 13.08
CA GLY A 145 0.09 -30.81 13.17
C GLY A 145 0.65 -30.51 11.78
N ASP A 146 1.38 -29.42 11.67
CA ASP A 146 1.99 -28.95 10.44
C ASP A 146 3.39 -28.39 10.65
N PHE A 147 4.06 -28.13 9.54
CA PHE A 147 5.33 -27.47 9.39
C PHE A 147 5.11 -26.31 8.42
N ILE A 148 5.68 -25.16 8.75
CA ILE A 148 5.68 -23.97 7.91
C ILE A 148 7.15 -23.53 7.75
N GLY A 149 7.63 -23.46 6.52
CA GLY A 149 8.93 -22.88 6.16
C GLY A 149 8.74 -21.74 5.17
N VAL A 150 9.51 -20.66 5.30
CA VAL A 150 9.32 -19.47 4.44
C VAL A 150 10.58 -18.62 4.34
N THR A 151 10.80 -18.09 3.13
CA THR A 151 11.59 -16.88 2.88
C THR A 151 10.61 -15.77 2.58
N TYR A 152 10.35 -14.90 3.54
CA TYR A 152 9.23 -13.93 3.47
C TYR A 152 9.63 -12.62 2.79
N HIS A 153 10.93 -12.29 2.80
CA HIS A 153 11.48 -11.18 2.03
C HIS A 153 11.24 -11.40 0.54
N GLY A 154 10.69 -10.39 -0.13
CA GLY A 154 10.35 -10.44 -1.54
C GLY A 154 9.02 -9.76 -1.82
N TYR A 155 8.32 -10.24 -2.85
CA TYR A 155 7.17 -9.53 -3.42
C TYR A 155 5.83 -10.25 -3.20
N ALA A 156 5.79 -11.38 -2.49
CA ALA A 156 4.58 -12.19 -2.37
C ALA A 156 3.92 -12.09 -0.99
N HIS A 157 4.71 -12.15 0.07
CA HIS A 157 4.21 -12.44 1.40
C HIS A 157 4.11 -11.18 2.22
N SER A 158 3.03 -11.01 2.98
CA SER A 158 2.89 -9.90 3.93
C SER A 158 3.94 -10.01 5.03
N HIS A 159 4.83 -9.02 5.13
CA HIS A 159 5.94 -9.04 6.09
C HIS A 159 6.32 -7.64 6.59
N LEU A 160 7.13 -7.63 7.65
CA LEU A 160 7.72 -6.44 8.26
C LEU A 160 9.22 -6.56 8.12
N ASP A 161 9.85 -5.55 7.53
CA ASP A 161 11.30 -5.42 7.50
C ASP A 161 11.78 -4.73 8.76
N ALA A 162 12.75 -5.35 9.42
CA ALA A 162 13.48 -4.73 10.51
C ALA A 162 14.51 -3.74 9.98
N LEU A 163 15.04 -2.88 10.86
CA LEU A 163 16.01 -1.86 10.47
C LEU A 163 17.36 -2.45 10.01
N CYS A 164 17.67 -3.70 10.36
CA CYS A 164 18.82 -4.42 9.83
C CYS A 164 18.59 -5.09 8.46
N HIS A 165 17.39 -5.01 7.87
CA HIS A 165 17.10 -5.63 6.57
C HIS A 165 17.92 -5.02 5.43
N ARG A 166 18.20 -3.73 5.52
CA ARG A 166 18.83 -2.96 4.44
C ARG A 166 20.01 -2.15 4.96
N PHE A 167 21.11 -2.20 4.21
CA PHE A 167 22.32 -1.41 4.43
C PHE A 167 22.53 -0.42 3.28
N GLN A 168 23.17 0.70 3.58
CA GLN A 168 23.64 1.65 2.59
C GLN A 168 25.00 2.21 3.05
N PHE A 169 25.95 2.30 2.11
CA PHE A 169 27.30 2.83 2.37
C PHE A 169 28.06 2.14 3.52
N GLY A 170 27.88 0.83 3.70
CA GLY A 170 28.53 0.07 4.79
C GLY A 170 27.81 0.16 6.14
N THR A 171 26.64 0.80 6.19
CA THR A 171 25.95 1.12 7.45
C THR A 171 24.45 0.83 7.40
N MET A 172 23.90 0.53 8.57
CA MET A 172 22.47 0.49 8.87
C MET A 172 22.04 1.77 9.59
N TYR A 173 20.76 1.85 9.95
CA TYR A 173 20.23 2.93 10.78
C TYR A 173 21.11 3.22 12.00
N ASN A 174 21.22 4.49 12.38
CA ASN A 174 21.98 4.99 13.53
C ASN A 174 23.50 4.72 13.47
N GLY A 175 24.03 4.30 12.32
CA GLY A 175 25.47 4.11 12.10
C GLY A 175 26.00 2.74 12.51
N TYR A 176 25.13 1.77 12.82
CA TYR A 176 25.55 0.38 13.02
C TYR A 176 26.17 -0.18 11.73
N SER A 177 27.24 -0.97 11.85
CA SER A 177 27.96 -1.51 10.69
C SER A 177 27.19 -2.66 10.04
N GLU A 178 27.17 -2.74 8.71
CA GLU A 178 26.62 -3.91 8.01
C GLU A 178 27.32 -5.23 8.37
N ASP A 179 28.59 -5.15 8.81
CA ASP A 179 29.37 -6.31 9.28
C ASP A 179 28.78 -6.96 10.55
N GLU A 180 27.88 -6.29 11.25
CA GLU A 180 27.18 -6.84 12.43
C GLU A 180 26.08 -7.84 12.05
N VAL A 181 25.69 -7.89 10.76
CA VAL A 181 24.79 -8.90 10.21
C VAL A 181 25.61 -10.07 9.70
N THR A 182 25.50 -11.21 10.38
CA THR A 182 26.32 -12.40 10.12
C THR A 182 25.45 -13.63 9.86
N GLU A 183 26.06 -14.80 9.67
CA GLU A 183 25.35 -16.08 9.57
C GLU A 183 24.51 -16.40 10.83
N GLU A 184 24.83 -15.79 11.98
CA GLU A 184 24.07 -15.93 13.23
C GLU A 184 22.87 -14.96 13.33
N GLY A 185 22.73 -14.03 12.36
CA GLY A 185 21.67 -13.02 12.31
C GLY A 185 22.17 -11.60 12.58
N CYS A 186 21.22 -10.67 12.76
CA CYS A 186 21.48 -9.27 13.11
C CYS A 186 21.76 -9.09 14.61
N GLN A 187 22.95 -8.63 14.97
CA GLN A 187 23.27 -8.34 16.39
C GLN A 187 22.50 -7.13 16.94
N GLN A 188 22.23 -6.15 16.09
CA GLN A 188 21.46 -4.94 16.39
C GLN A 188 20.34 -4.78 15.37
N LEU A 189 19.35 -3.94 15.69
CA LEU A 189 18.28 -3.53 14.76
C LEU A 189 17.42 -4.69 14.24
N SER A 190 17.45 -5.83 14.96
CA SER A 190 16.70 -7.02 14.58
C SER A 190 15.21 -6.85 14.90
N ILE A 191 14.39 -7.68 14.25
CA ILE A 191 12.94 -7.74 14.45
C ILE A 191 12.54 -7.97 15.91
N ALA A 192 13.42 -8.57 16.73
CA ALA A 192 13.18 -8.82 18.14
C ALA A 192 12.98 -7.51 18.94
N GLY A 193 13.51 -6.38 18.46
CA GLY A 193 13.26 -5.05 19.04
C GLY A 193 11.79 -4.64 19.05
N PHE A 194 10.96 -5.26 18.21
CA PHE A 194 9.52 -5.03 18.13
C PHE A 194 8.70 -6.15 18.79
N GLY A 195 9.32 -6.99 19.63
CA GLY A 195 8.72 -8.20 20.21
C GLY A 195 7.57 -7.97 21.19
N ASP A 196 7.40 -6.75 21.70
CA ASP A 196 6.24 -6.37 22.54
C ASP A 196 5.00 -5.99 21.70
N GLY A 197 5.11 -6.07 20.37
CA GLY A 197 4.07 -5.69 19.44
C GLY A 197 4.02 -4.19 19.17
N ILE A 198 3.33 -3.85 18.09
CA ILE A 198 3.14 -2.49 17.63
C ILE A 198 1.64 -2.24 17.55
N PHE A 199 1.19 -1.15 18.16
CA PHE A 199 -0.14 -0.65 17.92
C PHE A 199 -0.17 0.87 17.96
N GLY A 200 -1.03 1.46 17.14
CA GLY A 200 -1.08 2.91 16.91
C GLY A 200 -2.21 3.26 15.95
N ARG A 201 -2.25 4.51 15.53
CA ARG A 201 -3.25 4.97 14.55
C ARG A 201 -2.82 4.52 13.17
N GLY A 202 -3.59 3.62 12.57
CA GLY A 202 -3.43 3.19 11.18
C GLY A 202 -4.27 4.07 10.26
N ILE A 203 -3.74 4.38 9.09
CA ILE A 203 -4.42 5.16 8.05
C ILE A 203 -4.21 4.46 6.71
N VAL A 204 -5.29 4.10 6.01
CA VAL A 204 -5.21 3.56 4.65
C VAL A 204 -5.43 4.67 3.62
N MET A 205 -4.44 4.89 2.75
CA MET A 205 -4.51 5.81 1.61
C MET A 205 -4.83 5.04 0.34
N ASP A 206 -6.10 5.07 -0.07
CA ASP A 206 -6.62 4.39 -1.26
C ASP A 206 -6.47 5.27 -2.52
N PHE A 207 -5.35 5.12 -3.23
CA PHE A 207 -5.07 5.89 -4.45
C PHE A 207 -5.89 5.49 -5.68
N PRO A 208 -6.16 4.20 -5.95
CA PRO A 208 -7.11 3.83 -6.99
C PRO A 208 -8.46 4.53 -6.82
N ARG A 209 -8.97 4.59 -5.59
CA ARG A 209 -10.22 5.29 -5.29
C ARG A 209 -10.13 6.80 -5.48
N LEU A 210 -9.04 7.44 -5.02
CA LEU A 210 -8.78 8.86 -5.27
C LEU A 210 -8.77 9.18 -6.78
N ARG A 211 -8.31 8.24 -7.61
CA ARG A 211 -8.22 8.38 -9.07
C ARG A 211 -9.45 7.85 -9.83
N GLY A 212 -10.42 7.24 -9.14
CA GLY A 212 -11.61 6.66 -9.75
C GLY A 212 -11.33 5.47 -10.68
N ILE A 213 -10.30 4.67 -10.37
CA ILE A 213 -9.86 3.50 -11.15
C ILE A 213 -9.73 2.27 -10.24
N ASP A 214 -9.68 1.08 -10.83
CA ASP A 214 -9.63 -0.19 -10.07
C ASP A 214 -8.24 -0.44 -9.46
N TRP A 215 -7.17 -0.06 -10.17
CA TRP A 215 -5.77 -0.16 -9.72
C TRP A 215 -4.89 0.88 -10.42
N LEU A 216 -3.73 1.18 -9.84
CA LEU A 216 -2.68 1.95 -10.50
C LEU A 216 -1.93 1.06 -11.49
N GLU A 217 -1.67 1.55 -12.70
CA GLU A 217 -0.85 0.81 -13.67
C GLU A 217 0.62 0.77 -13.26
N ASN A 218 1.32 -0.30 -13.63
CA ASN A 218 2.73 -0.45 -13.28
C ASN A 218 3.58 0.73 -13.82
N GLY A 219 4.58 1.17 -13.05
CA GLY A 219 5.39 2.36 -13.35
C GLY A 219 4.74 3.68 -12.92
N THR A 220 3.49 3.69 -12.46
CA THR A 220 2.87 4.89 -11.87
C THR A 220 3.53 5.22 -10.54
N ALA A 221 4.17 6.38 -10.41
CA ALA A 221 4.65 6.82 -9.11
C ALA A 221 3.69 7.75 -8.39
N ILE A 222 3.56 7.47 -7.10
CA ILE A 222 2.89 8.28 -6.11
C ILE A 222 3.91 9.29 -5.59
N THR A 223 3.60 10.58 -5.77
CA THR A 223 4.46 11.71 -5.37
C THR A 223 3.92 12.40 -4.10
N PRO A 224 4.68 13.31 -3.46
CA PRO A 224 4.18 14.08 -2.32
C PRO A 224 2.84 14.78 -2.59
N GLU A 225 2.64 15.31 -3.79
CA GLU A 225 1.42 16.01 -4.17
C GLU A 225 0.19 15.08 -4.14
N TRP A 226 0.37 13.78 -4.45
CA TRP A 226 -0.70 12.79 -4.33
C TRP A 226 -1.04 12.55 -2.85
N LEU A 227 -0.04 12.50 -1.98
CA LEU A 227 -0.24 12.33 -0.53
C LEU A 227 -1.02 13.53 0.04
N GLU A 228 -0.64 14.75 -0.34
CA GLU A 228 -1.29 15.99 0.08
C GLU A 228 -2.71 16.14 -0.49
N GLU A 229 -2.91 15.77 -1.76
CA GLU A 229 -4.25 15.73 -2.37
C GLU A 229 -5.16 14.75 -1.63
N TRP A 230 -4.63 13.58 -1.27
CA TRP A 230 -5.39 12.59 -0.51
C TRP A 230 -5.77 13.12 0.88
N GLU A 231 -4.85 13.77 1.59
CA GLU A 231 -5.13 14.43 2.89
C GLU A 231 -6.25 15.48 2.74
N ALA A 232 -6.19 16.29 1.68
CA ALA A 232 -7.17 17.34 1.41
C ALA A 232 -8.57 16.78 1.11
N GLU A 233 -8.67 15.72 0.30
CA GLU A 233 -9.94 15.07 -0.04
C GLU A 233 -10.63 14.47 1.19
N HIS A 234 -9.86 13.88 2.10
CA HIS A 234 -10.41 13.20 3.29
C HIS A 234 -10.52 14.11 4.51
N GLY A 235 -9.97 15.33 4.45
CA GLY A 235 -9.96 16.27 5.58
C GLY A 235 -9.16 15.76 6.78
N ILE A 236 -8.12 14.96 6.53
CA ILE A 236 -7.28 14.34 7.56
C ILE A 236 -5.86 14.87 7.44
N THR A 237 -5.20 15.01 8.58
CA THR A 237 -3.77 15.33 8.64
C THR A 237 -3.02 14.17 9.25
N ILE A 238 -2.13 13.59 8.46
CA ILE A 238 -1.14 12.61 8.88
C ILE A 238 -0.11 13.33 9.75
N GLY A 239 0.29 12.69 10.83
CA GLY A 239 1.14 13.29 11.85
C GLY A 239 1.99 12.28 12.61
N SER A 240 2.61 12.81 13.67
CA SER A 240 3.62 12.09 14.42
C SER A 240 3.07 10.80 15.03
N GLY A 241 3.73 9.68 14.75
CA GLY A 241 3.36 8.38 15.31
C GLY A 241 2.37 7.57 14.46
N ASP A 242 1.90 8.11 13.33
CA ASP A 242 0.98 7.39 12.45
C ASP A 242 1.65 6.24 11.71
N ILE A 243 0.83 5.23 11.42
CA ILE A 243 1.16 4.09 10.57
C ILE A 243 0.38 4.29 9.27
N VAL A 244 1.08 4.61 8.19
CA VAL A 244 0.45 4.93 6.90
C VAL A 244 0.54 3.73 5.98
N LEU A 245 -0.57 3.35 5.36
CA LEU A 245 -0.68 2.20 4.46
C LEU A 245 -1.12 2.66 3.08
N ILE A 246 -0.32 2.39 2.07
CA ILE A 246 -0.50 2.83 0.70
C ILE A 246 -1.15 1.71 -0.11
N ARG A 247 -2.39 1.91 -0.55
CA ARG A 247 -3.05 0.97 -1.45
C ARG A 247 -2.84 1.41 -2.89
N THR A 248 -2.22 0.54 -3.69
CA THR A 248 -1.99 0.72 -5.12
C THR A 248 -2.99 -0.06 -5.99
N GLY A 249 -3.75 -1.00 -5.40
CA GLY A 249 -4.67 -1.88 -6.12
C GLY A 249 -3.95 -3.06 -6.78
N ARG A 250 -2.78 -3.43 -6.26
CA ARG A 250 -1.94 -4.50 -6.82
C ARG A 250 -2.68 -5.83 -6.92
N TRP A 251 -3.40 -6.22 -5.88
CA TRP A 251 -4.07 -7.52 -5.82
C TRP A 251 -5.25 -7.64 -6.78
N PRO A 252 -6.17 -6.65 -6.88
CA PRO A 252 -7.17 -6.62 -7.95
C PRO A 252 -6.56 -6.74 -9.35
N ARG A 253 -5.45 -6.05 -9.60
CA ARG A 253 -4.74 -6.14 -10.88
C ARG A 253 -4.23 -7.56 -11.14
N ARG A 254 -3.63 -8.19 -10.13
CA ARG A 254 -3.11 -9.57 -10.20
C ARG A 254 -4.23 -10.57 -10.49
N ASP A 255 -5.38 -10.41 -9.84
CA ASP A 255 -6.53 -11.29 -10.05
C ASP A 255 -7.11 -11.12 -11.46
N ALA A 256 -7.14 -9.90 -11.98
CA ALA A 256 -7.68 -9.61 -13.31
C ALA A 256 -6.73 -10.02 -14.46
N LEU A 257 -5.42 -9.81 -14.30
CA LEU A 257 -4.44 -9.93 -15.39
C LEU A 257 -3.42 -11.07 -15.21
N GLY A 258 -3.44 -11.74 -14.06
CA GLY A 258 -2.47 -12.74 -13.68
C GLY A 258 -1.21 -12.15 -13.00
N PRO A 259 -0.36 -13.01 -12.44
CA PRO A 259 0.88 -12.60 -11.79
C PRO A 259 1.88 -12.04 -12.80
N TRP A 260 2.74 -11.14 -12.35
CA TRP A 260 3.83 -10.57 -13.15
C TRP A 260 5.06 -10.35 -12.28
N ASP A 261 6.21 -10.08 -12.88
CA ASP A 261 7.43 -9.81 -12.13
C ASP A 261 7.38 -8.40 -11.49
N LEU A 262 6.89 -8.36 -10.25
CA LEU A 262 6.81 -7.14 -9.44
C LEU A 262 8.19 -6.55 -9.13
N SER A 263 9.27 -7.35 -9.23
CA SER A 263 10.63 -6.88 -9.00
C SER A 263 11.14 -5.94 -10.09
N GLN A 264 10.49 -5.95 -11.26
CA GLN A 264 10.87 -5.17 -12.44
C GLN A 264 9.90 -4.04 -12.77
N ASN A 265 8.62 -4.18 -12.44
CA ASN A 265 7.58 -3.25 -12.89
C ASN A 265 6.41 -3.21 -11.90
N SER A 266 6.23 -2.08 -11.22
CA SER A 266 5.19 -1.90 -10.19
C SER A 266 4.82 -0.43 -10.07
N ALA A 267 3.57 -0.16 -9.71
CA ALA A 267 3.22 1.15 -9.15
C ALA A 267 3.79 1.24 -7.73
N GLY A 268 4.06 2.45 -7.25
CA GLY A 268 4.60 2.64 -5.90
C GLY A 268 4.98 4.08 -5.60
N LEU A 269 5.72 4.28 -4.53
CA LEU A 269 6.17 5.59 -4.07
C LEU A 269 7.39 6.06 -4.86
N HIS A 270 7.40 7.35 -5.22
CA HIS A 270 8.57 8.04 -5.72
C HIS A 270 9.52 8.40 -4.57
N ALA A 271 10.83 8.46 -4.79
CA ALA A 271 11.82 8.77 -3.75
C ALA A 271 11.53 10.11 -3.02
N SER A 272 10.94 11.09 -3.72
CA SER A 272 10.60 12.39 -3.12
C SER A 272 9.57 12.32 -1.99
N THR A 273 8.80 11.23 -1.85
CA THR A 273 7.84 11.07 -0.74
C THR A 273 8.53 10.92 0.62
N VAL A 274 9.80 10.52 0.65
CA VAL A 274 10.53 10.30 1.90
C VAL A 274 10.69 11.59 2.72
N ALA A 275 10.91 12.73 2.05
CA ALA A 275 10.98 14.02 2.73
C ALA A 275 9.65 14.36 3.42
N TRP A 276 8.54 14.05 2.76
CA TRP A 276 7.19 14.22 3.32
C TRP A 276 6.98 13.30 4.53
N PHE A 277 7.40 12.03 4.47
CA PHE A 277 7.33 11.12 5.64
C PHE A 277 8.11 11.64 6.85
N LYS A 278 9.32 12.19 6.61
CA LYS A 278 10.16 12.80 7.63
C LYS A 278 9.50 14.02 8.26
N GLU A 279 8.94 14.92 7.45
CA GLU A 279 8.25 16.12 7.92
C GLU A 279 7.05 15.78 8.82
N ARG A 280 6.26 14.77 8.41
CA ARG A 280 5.08 14.33 9.15
C ARG A 280 5.40 13.49 10.39
N ASN A 281 6.64 13.06 10.58
CA ASN A 281 7.06 12.16 11.67
C ASN A 281 6.24 10.85 11.69
N ILE A 282 6.05 10.26 10.52
CA ILE A 282 5.40 8.95 10.41
C ILE A 282 6.23 7.91 11.16
N ALA A 283 5.56 7.01 11.87
CA ALA A 283 6.23 5.95 12.61
C ALA A 283 6.59 4.77 11.71
N MET A 284 5.67 4.38 10.82
CA MET A 284 5.83 3.24 9.91
C MET A 284 5.04 3.47 8.63
N ILE A 285 5.53 2.90 7.54
CA ILE A 285 4.89 2.94 6.22
C ILE A 285 4.66 1.52 5.73
N GLY A 286 3.58 1.28 4.99
CA GLY A 286 3.32 -0.01 4.36
C GLY A 286 2.64 0.12 3.01
N SER A 287 2.65 -0.95 2.22
CA SER A 287 2.05 -1.01 0.88
C SER A 287 1.45 -2.39 0.59
N ASP A 288 0.51 -2.44 -0.35
CA ASP A 288 0.01 -3.71 -0.93
C ASP A 288 0.96 -4.30 -2.00
N SER A 289 1.93 -3.50 -2.45
CA SER A 289 3.14 -3.94 -3.14
C SER A 289 4.34 -3.89 -2.19
N ALA A 290 5.56 -3.89 -2.74
CA ALA A 290 6.67 -3.22 -2.08
C ALA A 290 6.39 -1.70 -1.97
N LEU A 291 7.30 -0.91 -1.40
CA LEU A 291 7.18 0.55 -1.36
C LEU A 291 7.49 1.26 -2.69
N ASP A 292 8.59 0.92 -3.36
CA ASP A 292 9.09 1.68 -4.51
C ASP A 292 8.26 1.45 -5.77
N VAL A 293 8.04 2.53 -6.53
CA VAL A 293 7.70 2.43 -7.95
C VAL A 293 8.83 1.76 -8.72
N LYS A 294 8.50 0.97 -9.75
CA LYS A 294 9.51 0.36 -10.63
C LYS A 294 9.19 0.62 -12.11
N PRO A 295 10.14 1.16 -12.90
CA PRO A 295 11.46 1.67 -12.46
C PRO A 295 11.34 2.84 -11.46
N SER A 296 12.37 3.08 -10.66
CA SER A 296 12.33 4.00 -9.51
C SER A 296 12.44 5.48 -9.86
N TYR A 297 12.74 5.82 -11.12
CA TYR A 297 13.05 7.19 -11.58
C TYR A 297 14.29 7.79 -10.89
N VAL A 298 15.18 6.93 -10.40
CA VAL A 298 16.48 7.31 -9.86
C VAL A 298 17.57 6.52 -10.57
N GLU A 299 18.51 7.25 -11.19
CA GLU A 299 19.58 6.63 -11.96
C GLU A 299 20.36 5.59 -11.13
N ASN A 300 20.44 4.35 -11.64
CA ASN A 300 21.16 3.23 -11.01
C ASN A 300 20.78 2.93 -9.55
N PHE A 301 19.60 3.34 -9.11
CA PHE A 301 19.13 3.12 -7.74
C PHE A 301 17.72 2.52 -7.78
N PRO A 302 17.56 1.19 -7.74
CA PRO A 302 16.27 0.55 -8.00
C PRO A 302 15.25 0.63 -6.85
N GLN A 303 15.69 0.87 -5.61
CA GLN A 303 14.82 0.94 -4.42
C GLN A 303 15.24 2.06 -3.44
N PRO A 304 15.26 3.32 -3.88
CA PRO A 304 15.65 4.46 -3.07
C PRO A 304 14.75 4.69 -1.86
N VAL A 305 13.43 4.45 -1.98
CA VAL A 305 12.49 4.63 -0.87
C VAL A 305 12.84 3.65 0.25
N HIS A 306 12.97 2.35 -0.04
CA HIS A 306 13.39 1.35 0.97
C HIS A 306 14.69 1.75 1.67
N ALA A 307 15.70 2.14 0.89
CA ALA A 307 17.01 2.47 1.44
C ALA A 307 16.95 3.70 2.35
N LEU A 308 16.26 4.76 1.94
CA LEU A 308 16.14 5.97 2.75
C LEU A 308 15.27 5.77 4.00
N VAL A 309 14.13 5.08 3.89
CA VAL A 309 13.25 4.89 5.05
C VAL A 309 13.91 3.99 6.09
N LEU A 310 14.50 2.86 5.70
CA LEU A 310 15.15 1.95 6.65
C LEU A 310 16.45 2.55 7.21
N VAL A 311 17.34 3.05 6.36
CA VAL A 311 18.68 3.49 6.80
C VAL A 311 18.66 4.92 7.29
N ALA A 312 18.16 5.89 6.52
CA ALA A 312 18.23 7.30 6.92
C ALA A 312 17.19 7.65 7.99
N LEU A 313 15.93 7.24 7.79
CA LEU A 313 14.86 7.55 8.75
C LEU A 313 14.82 6.61 9.96
N GLY A 314 15.31 5.37 9.84
CA GLY A 314 15.09 4.36 10.87
C GLY A 314 13.62 3.93 10.94
N MET A 315 12.95 3.85 9.78
CA MET A 315 11.55 3.52 9.67
C MET A 315 11.35 2.09 9.17
N PRO A 316 10.89 1.16 10.02
CA PRO A 316 10.55 -0.19 9.58
C PRO A 316 9.29 -0.18 8.72
N ILE A 317 9.20 -1.13 7.78
CA ILE A 317 8.24 -1.09 6.67
C ILE A 317 7.42 -2.36 6.55
N PHE A 318 6.18 -2.23 6.09
CA PHE A 318 5.32 -3.37 5.77
C PHE A 318 5.18 -3.56 4.25
N ASP A 319 5.54 -4.73 3.76
CA ASP A 319 5.49 -5.05 2.34
C ASP A 319 4.44 -6.12 2.04
N ASN A 320 3.83 -6.01 0.86
CA ASN A 320 2.85 -6.95 0.29
C ASN A 320 1.64 -7.23 1.20
N LEU A 321 1.12 -6.20 1.87
CA LEU A 321 -0.11 -6.33 2.64
C LEU A 321 -1.32 -6.58 1.74
N ASP A 322 -2.36 -7.21 2.26
CA ASP A 322 -3.68 -7.19 1.63
C ASP A 322 -4.46 -5.97 2.17
N LEU A 323 -4.59 -4.92 1.36
CA LEU A 323 -5.26 -3.69 1.79
C LEU A 323 -6.72 -3.59 1.30
N GLU A 324 -7.25 -4.61 0.63
CA GLU A 324 -8.59 -4.55 0.03
C GLU A 324 -9.68 -4.42 1.10
N ALA A 325 -9.69 -5.33 2.07
CA ALA A 325 -10.71 -5.37 3.11
C ALA A 325 -10.69 -4.11 3.99
N VAL A 326 -9.51 -3.59 4.34
CA VAL A 326 -9.39 -2.37 5.16
C VAL A 326 -9.80 -1.12 4.39
N ALA A 327 -9.54 -1.04 3.08
CA ALA A 327 -10.00 0.07 2.25
C ALA A 327 -11.54 0.07 2.08
N GLU A 328 -12.16 -1.11 1.96
CA GLU A 328 -13.62 -1.21 1.99
C GLU A 328 -14.20 -0.78 3.34
N GLU A 329 -13.61 -1.24 4.43
CA GLU A 329 -14.11 -0.95 5.78
C GLU A 329 -13.97 0.53 6.13
N ALA A 330 -12.87 1.15 5.71
CA ALA A 330 -12.68 2.60 5.80
C ALA A 330 -13.86 3.38 5.17
N VAL A 331 -14.33 2.93 4.01
CA VAL A 331 -15.47 3.57 3.34
C VAL A 331 -16.79 3.26 4.03
N ARG A 332 -17.02 2.03 4.52
CA ARG A 332 -18.22 1.69 5.30
C ARG A 332 -18.34 2.55 6.56
N HIS A 333 -17.21 2.83 7.20
CA HIS A 333 -17.13 3.67 8.40
C HIS A 333 -17.07 5.18 8.10
N GLY A 334 -16.90 5.57 6.84
CA GLY A 334 -16.73 6.97 6.46
C GLY A 334 -15.45 7.61 7.03
N ARG A 335 -14.45 6.80 7.38
CA ARG A 335 -13.14 7.27 7.87
C ARG A 335 -12.02 6.28 7.49
N PRO A 336 -10.85 6.77 7.07
CA PRO A 336 -9.70 5.92 6.75
C PRO A 336 -8.83 5.56 7.96
N GLU A 337 -9.15 6.09 9.15
CA GLU A 337 -8.40 5.91 10.39
C GLU A 337 -8.97 4.74 11.22
N PHE A 338 -8.08 3.93 11.77
CA PHE A 338 -8.42 2.78 12.61
C PHE A 338 -7.32 2.49 13.64
N LEU A 339 -7.63 1.64 14.63
CA LEU A 339 -6.59 1.06 15.47
C LEU A 339 -5.83 0.01 14.66
N PHE A 340 -4.56 0.27 14.38
CA PHE A 340 -3.64 -0.72 13.81
C PHE A 340 -2.99 -1.51 14.95
N THR A 341 -2.95 -2.84 14.82
CA THR A 341 -2.24 -3.73 15.74
C THR A 341 -1.48 -4.79 14.98
N THR A 342 -0.25 -5.07 15.38
CA THR A 342 0.51 -6.22 14.90
C THR A 342 1.55 -6.67 15.92
N ALA A 343 2.02 -7.91 15.79
CA ALA A 343 3.17 -8.41 16.52
C ALA A 343 4.01 -9.30 15.58
N PRO A 344 5.30 -9.00 15.40
CA PRO A 344 6.19 -9.91 14.67
C PRO A 344 6.47 -11.17 15.50
N LEU A 345 6.88 -12.23 14.83
CA LEU A 345 7.49 -13.37 15.49
C LEU A 345 8.76 -12.92 16.22
N ARG A 346 8.99 -13.49 17.40
CA ARG A 346 10.16 -13.19 18.24
C ARG A 346 11.39 -13.96 17.75
N VAL A 347 11.89 -13.57 16.58
CA VAL A 347 13.09 -14.15 15.96
C VAL A 347 14.30 -13.30 16.36
N GLU A 348 15.06 -13.77 17.36
CA GLU A 348 16.33 -13.15 17.72
C GLU A 348 17.26 -13.11 16.50
N GLY A 349 17.82 -11.95 16.20
CA GLY A 349 18.66 -11.73 15.02
C GLY A 349 17.92 -11.75 13.67
N GLY A 350 16.59 -11.81 13.66
CA GLY A 350 15.80 -11.79 12.43
C GLY A 350 15.84 -10.44 11.71
N THR A 351 15.96 -10.47 10.39
CA THR A 351 15.90 -9.28 9.51
C THR A 351 14.48 -8.79 9.25
N GLY A 352 13.48 -9.53 9.71
CA GLY A 352 12.07 -9.19 9.55
C GLY A 352 11.19 -10.27 10.15
N SER A 353 9.91 -10.23 9.86
CA SER A 353 8.97 -11.31 10.21
C SER A 353 7.82 -11.34 9.21
N PRO A 354 7.29 -12.52 8.86
CA PRO A 354 5.93 -12.61 8.37
C PRO A 354 4.97 -12.28 9.52
N LEU A 355 3.83 -11.66 9.23
CA LEU A 355 2.89 -11.25 10.29
C LEU A 355 1.48 -11.07 9.74
N ASN A 356 0.55 -10.86 10.66
CA ASN A 356 -0.81 -10.48 10.36
C ASN A 356 -1.14 -9.14 11.04
N PRO A 357 -0.94 -8.01 10.34
CA PRO A 357 -1.48 -6.73 10.82
C PRO A 357 -3.00 -6.74 10.80
N ILE A 358 -3.61 -6.21 11.85
CA ILE A 358 -5.07 -6.12 11.99
C ILE A 358 -5.46 -4.65 12.11
N ALA A 359 -6.44 -4.24 11.30
CA ALA A 359 -7.18 -2.99 11.49
C ALA A 359 -8.43 -3.27 12.33
N THR A 360 -8.68 -2.43 13.34
CA THR A 360 -9.90 -2.51 14.18
C THR A 360 -10.62 -1.17 14.22
N PHE A 361 -11.91 -1.16 13.87
CA PHE A 361 -12.75 0.02 13.69
C PHE A 361 -13.76 0.26 14.80
#